data_AF-A0A645BDF8-F1
#
_entry.id   AF-A0A645BDF8-F1
#
_cell.length_a   1.000
_cell.length_b   1.000
_cell.length_c   1.000
_cell.angle_alpha   90.00
_cell.angle_beta   90.00
_cell.angle_gamma   90.00
#
_symmetry.space_group_name_H-M   'P 1'
#
loop_
_entity.id
_entity.type
_entity.pdbx_description
1 polymer ?
#
loop_
_entity_poly.entity_id
_entity_poly.type
_entity_poly.pdbx_seq_one_letter_code
_entity_poly.pdbx_strand_id
1 'polypeptide(L)'
;MVIKGIMTGELPWALVFVGASIAVFCQLAGLPILPVALGLYLPIHLNAGILVGGIVRVLVERKFKNNEETKKNKVEAGILLASGLVAGDALMGIVVAGIATAGLNIGFGATLLPALTGNAIFSTAMYFLLGLWVYNFSVKSK
;
A
#
# COMPACT_ATOMS: atom_id res chain seq x y z
N MET A 1 -4.02 -18.06 7.79
CA MET A 1 -3.72 -18.77 9.05
C MET A 1 -4.56 -18.30 10.24
N VAL A 2 -4.96 -17.02 10.35
CA VAL A 2 -6.01 -16.61 11.31
C VAL A 2 -7.41 -17.04 10.87
N ILE A 3 -7.71 -16.95 9.56
CA ILE A 3 -9.03 -17.31 8.99
C ILE A 3 -9.39 -18.78 9.29
N LYS A 4 -8.41 -19.70 9.22
CA LYS A 4 -8.63 -21.11 9.61
C LYS A 4 -8.97 -21.23 11.10
N GLY A 5 -8.24 -20.55 11.99
CA GLY A 5 -8.50 -20.58 13.44
C GLY A 5 -9.85 -19.97 13.84
N ILE A 6 -10.34 -18.95 13.12
CA ILE A 6 -11.70 -18.41 13.34
C ILE A 6 -12.76 -19.40 12.85
N MET A 7 -12.52 -20.08 11.72
CA MET A 7 -13.46 -21.07 11.16
C MET A 7 -13.49 -22.39 11.95
N THR A 8 -12.41 -22.76 12.64
CA THR A 8 -12.31 -23.99 13.46
C THR A 8 -12.53 -23.75 14.95
N GLY A 9 -12.62 -22.50 15.41
CA GLY A 9 -12.78 -22.14 16.83
C GLY A 9 -11.50 -22.23 17.67
N GLU A 10 -10.41 -22.76 17.11
CA GLU A 10 -9.11 -22.88 17.78
C GLU A 10 -8.21 -21.70 17.43
N LEU A 11 -8.46 -20.57 18.10
CA LEU A 11 -7.58 -19.41 18.02
C LEU A 11 -6.38 -19.61 18.95
N PRO A 12 -5.14 -19.43 18.46
CA PRO A 12 -3.95 -19.44 19.32
C PRO A 12 -3.90 -18.18 20.18
N TRP A 13 -4.68 -18.17 21.28
CA TRP A 13 -4.84 -17.04 22.21
C TRP A 13 -3.52 -16.49 22.75
N ALA A 14 -2.51 -17.34 22.92
CA ALA A 14 -1.17 -16.91 23.30
C ALA A 14 -0.60 -15.87 22.32
N LEU A 15 -0.78 -16.06 21.00
CA LEU A 15 -0.31 -15.12 19.98
C LEU A 15 -1.09 -13.80 20.01
N VAL A 16 -2.39 -13.86 20.34
CA VAL A 16 -3.24 -12.66 20.50
C VAL A 16 -2.77 -11.81 21.67
N PHE A 17 -2.53 -12.43 22.84
CA PHE A 17 -2.02 -11.71 24.01
C PHE A 17 -0.62 -11.15 23.78
N VAL A 18 0.25 -11.84 23.04
CA VAL A 18 1.56 -11.30 22.65
C VAL A 18 1.40 -10.05 21.78
N GLY A 19 0.54 -10.09 20.76
CA GLY A 19 0.25 -8.93 19.92
C GLY A 19 -0.35 -7.75 20.70
N ALA A 20 -1.28 -8.02 21.62
CA ALA A 20 -1.86 -7.00 22.50
C ALA A 20 -0.81 -6.39 23.43
N SER A 21 0.09 -7.20 23.97
CA SER A 21 1.18 -6.73 24.84
C SER A 21 2.12 -5.79 24.09
N ILE A 22 2.54 -6.17 22.88
CA ILE A 22 3.34 -5.31 21.99
C ILE A 22 2.60 -4.01 21.70
N ALA A 23 1.27 -4.06 21.50
CA ALA A 23 0.49 -2.88 21.25
C ALA A 23 0.47 -1.89 22.42
N VAL A 24 0.36 -2.40 23.64
CA VAL A 24 0.46 -1.58 24.86
C VAL A 24 1.86 -0.95 24.98
N PHE A 25 2.93 -1.71 24.73
CA PHE A 25 4.30 -1.17 24.74
C PHE A 25 4.49 -0.04 23.72
N CYS A 26 4.03 -0.22 22.49
CA CYS A 26 4.10 0.82 21.46
C CYS A 26 3.27 2.06 21.83
N GLN A 27 2.08 1.87 22.42
CA GLN A 27 1.25 2.98 22.90
C GLN A 27 1.94 3.78 24.01
N LEU A 28 2.61 3.10 24.95
CA LEU A 28 3.40 3.73 26.01
C LEU A 28 4.64 4.46 25.46
N ALA A 29 5.25 3.94 24.39
CA ALA A 29 6.36 4.57 23.69
C ALA A 29 5.94 5.78 22.82
N GLY A 30 4.64 6.11 22.76
CA GLY A 30 4.12 7.19 21.91
C GLY A 30 4.23 6.90 20.41
N LEU A 31 4.45 5.64 20.03
CA LEU A 31 4.56 5.23 18.63
C LEU A 31 3.17 4.90 18.06
N PRO A 32 2.84 5.37 16.85
CA PRO A 32 1.59 4.99 16.20
C PRO A 32 1.61 3.49 15.92
N ILE A 33 0.66 2.75 16.51
CA ILE A 33 0.63 1.28 16.46
C ILE A 33 0.37 0.72 15.05
N LEU A 34 -0.44 1.43 14.26
CA LEU A 34 -0.87 1.00 12.92
C LEU A 34 0.30 0.83 11.94
N PRO A 35 1.19 1.83 11.76
CA PRO A 35 2.39 1.68 10.94
C PRO A 35 3.33 0.56 11.41
N VAL A 36 3.48 0.38 12.74
CA VAL A 36 4.36 -0.64 13.31
C VAL A 36 3.82 -2.05 13.02
N ALA A 37 2.52 -2.26 13.23
CA ALA A 37 1.87 -3.54 12.95
C ALA A 37 1.91 -3.89 11.45
N LEU A 38 1.68 -2.90 10.58
CA LEU A 38 1.79 -3.09 9.13
C LEU A 38 3.23 -3.44 8.72
N GLY A 39 4.23 -2.74 9.26
CA GLY A 39 5.64 -3.00 8.94
C GLY A 39 6.11 -4.40 9.32
N LEU A 40 5.58 -4.96 10.42
CA LEU A 40 5.86 -6.34 10.86
C LEU A 40 5.10 -7.40 10.04
N TYR A 41 3.93 -7.04 9.50
CA TYR A 41 3.09 -7.95 8.73
C TYR A 41 3.50 -8.03 7.25
N LEU A 42 3.97 -6.93 6.66
CA LEU A 42 4.30 -6.87 5.24
C LEU A 42 5.73 -7.35 4.96
N PRO A 43 5.93 -8.16 3.89
CA PRO A 43 7.25 -8.47 3.38
C PRO A 43 8.10 -7.23 3.08
N ILE A 44 9.42 -7.35 3.22
CA ILE A 44 10.34 -6.21 3.10
C ILE A 44 10.29 -5.50 1.73
N HIS A 45 9.92 -6.24 0.67
CA HIS A 45 9.74 -5.68 -0.66
C HIS A 45 8.49 -4.79 -0.78
N LEU A 46 7.42 -5.05 0.00
CA LEU A 46 6.24 -4.18 0.06
C LEU A 46 6.48 -2.98 0.98
N ASN A 47 7.31 -3.12 2.02
CA ASN A 47 7.70 -2.02 2.89
C ASN A 47 8.47 -0.92 2.13
N ALA A 48 9.24 -1.28 1.10
CA ALA A 48 9.86 -0.30 0.19
C ALA A 48 8.80 0.58 -0.50
N GLY A 49 7.65 0.00 -0.86
CA GLY A 49 6.46 0.69 -1.35
C GLY A 49 6.00 1.82 -0.44
N ILE A 50 5.80 1.47 0.82
CA ILE A 50 5.34 2.39 1.88
C ILE A 50 6.39 3.49 2.11
N LEU A 51 7.68 3.14 2.12
CA LEU A 51 8.77 4.10 2.27
C LEU A 51 8.76 5.16 1.15
N VAL A 52 8.60 4.74 -0.11
CA VAL A 52 8.53 5.66 -1.26
C VAL A 52 7.34 6.61 -1.13
N GLY A 53 6.17 6.12 -0.71
CA GLY A 53 5.01 6.98 -0.41
C GLY A 53 5.31 8.00 0.69
N GLY A 54 6.03 7.60 1.74
CA GLY A 54 6.51 8.50 2.80
C GLY A 54 7.48 9.56 2.29
N ILE A 55 8.41 9.19 1.40
CA ILE A 55 9.35 10.13 0.76
C ILE A 55 8.57 11.14 -0.09
N VAL A 56 7.61 10.69 -0.91
CA VAL A 56 6.76 11.57 -1.73
C VAL A 56 6.02 12.57 -0.85
N ARG A 57 5.46 12.14 0.29
CA ARG A 57 4.83 13.04 1.25
C ARG A 57 5.81 14.11 1.76
N VAL A 58 7.01 13.72 2.19
CA VAL A 58 8.04 14.66 2.66
C VAL A 58 8.43 15.66 1.58
N LEU A 59 8.53 15.23 0.32
CA LEU A 59 8.81 16.10 -0.82
C LEU A 59 7.70 17.12 -1.06
N VAL A 60 6.42 16.69 -1.02
CA VAL A 60 5.26 17.60 -1.14
C VAL A 60 5.23 18.60 0.01
N GLU A 61 5.45 18.13 1.24
CA GLU A 61 5.48 19.00 2.42
C GLU A 61 6.62 20.02 2.38
N ARG A 62 7.81 19.64 1.89
CA ARG A 62 8.93 20.56 1.70
C ARG A 62 8.65 21.60 0.62
N LYS A 63 7.96 21.22 -0.46
CA LYS A 63 7.65 22.13 -1.58
C LYS A 63 6.70 23.26 -1.17
N PHE A 64 5.72 22.97 -0.33
CA PHE A 64 4.70 23.95 0.11
C PHE A 64 4.95 24.48 1.53
N LYS A 65 6.20 24.48 2.00
CA LYS A 65 6.56 24.91 3.37
C LYS A 65 6.08 26.32 3.74
N ASN A 66 5.99 27.23 2.76
CA ASN A 66 5.65 28.63 3.00
C ASN A 66 4.14 28.93 3.04
N ASN A 67 3.27 27.98 2.65
CA ASN A 67 1.82 28.15 2.68
C ASN A 67 1.16 26.94 3.36
N GLU A 68 0.78 27.12 4.61
CA GLU A 68 0.28 26.02 5.45
C GLU A 68 -1.08 25.48 4.98
N GLU A 69 -1.97 26.36 4.50
CA GLU A 69 -3.26 25.97 3.92
C GLU A 69 -3.06 25.13 2.65
N THR A 70 -2.22 25.60 1.73
CA THR A 70 -1.93 24.87 0.49
C THR A 70 -1.21 23.55 0.80
N LYS A 71 -0.32 23.52 1.79
CA LYS A 71 0.34 22.28 2.24
C LYS A 71 -0.68 21.23 2.69
N LYS A 72 -1.63 21.59 3.55
CA LYS A 72 -2.66 20.67 4.06
C LYS A 72 -3.51 20.11 2.93
N ASN A 73 -4.02 20.98 2.04
CA ASN A 73 -4.85 20.57 0.91
C ASN A 73 -4.14 19.57 -0.02
N LYS A 74 -2.83 19.76 -0.30
CA LYS A 74 -2.06 18.86 -1.18
C LYS A 74 -1.77 17.51 -0.51
N VAL A 75 -1.54 17.49 0.80
CA VAL A 75 -1.38 16.24 1.57
C VAL A 75 -2.68 15.46 1.59
N GLU A 76 -3.81 16.11 1.85
CA GLU A 76 -5.13 15.47 1.82
C GLU A 76 -5.48 14.92 0.43
N ALA A 77 -5.20 15.68 -0.64
CA ALA A 77 -5.36 15.21 -2.01
C ALA A 77 -4.50 13.96 -2.31
N GLY A 78 -3.25 13.93 -1.82
CA GLY A 78 -2.38 12.76 -1.93
C GLY A 78 -2.91 11.54 -1.16
N ILE A 79 -3.46 11.75 0.04
CA ILE A 79 -4.09 10.69 0.84
C ILE A 79 -5.34 10.14 0.13
N LEU A 80 -6.17 11.01 -0.44
CA LEU A 80 -7.38 10.63 -1.18
C LEU A 80 -7.06 9.82 -2.44
N LEU A 81 -6.01 10.21 -3.18
CA LEU A 81 -5.54 9.43 -4.32
C LEU A 81 -5.04 8.05 -3.87
N ALA A 82 -4.24 8.00 -2.80
CA ALA A 82 -3.68 6.75 -2.30
C ALA A 82 -4.78 5.79 -1.80
N SER A 83 -5.78 6.28 -1.06
CA SER A 83 -6.90 5.46 -0.60
C SER A 83 -7.77 4.99 -1.76
N GLY A 84 -7.99 5.83 -2.77
CA GLY A 84 -8.68 5.45 -4.00
C GLY A 84 -7.94 4.35 -4.78
N LEU A 85 -6.60 4.41 -4.83
CA LEU A 85 -5.78 3.38 -5.48
C LEU A 85 -5.85 2.04 -4.73
N VAL A 86 -5.80 2.06 -3.38
CA VAL A 86 -5.95 0.86 -2.55
C VAL A 86 -7.35 0.25 -2.68
N ALA A 87 -8.40 1.09 -2.70
CA ALA A 87 -9.76 0.63 -2.93
C ALA A 87 -9.93 0.04 -4.35
N GLY A 88 -9.28 0.65 -5.35
CA GLY A 88 -9.26 0.16 -6.72
C GLY A 88 -8.59 -1.21 -6.86
N ASP A 89 -7.49 -1.45 -6.13
CA ASP A 89 -6.82 -2.76 -6.06
C ASP A 89 -7.75 -3.84 -5.50
N ALA A 90 -8.45 -3.55 -4.40
CA ALA A 90 -9.42 -4.46 -3.81
C ALA A 90 -10.59 -4.77 -4.76
N LEU A 91 -11.15 -3.76 -5.44
CA LEU A 91 -12.21 -3.94 -6.43
C LEU A 91 -11.75 -4.77 -7.63
N MET A 92 -10.55 -4.50 -8.15
CA MET A 92 -9.97 -5.29 -9.24
C MET A 92 -9.71 -6.74 -8.81
N GLY A 93 -9.30 -6.99 -7.58
CA GLY A 93 -9.16 -8.34 -7.03
C GLY A 93 -10.46 -9.15 -7.13
N ILE A 94 -11.61 -8.53 -6.85
CA ILE A 94 -12.93 -9.17 -6.99
C ILE A 94 -13.26 -9.45 -8.45
N VAL A 95 -13.02 -8.48 -9.35
CA VAL A 95 -13.24 -8.65 -10.79
C VAL A 95 -12.38 -9.79 -11.35
N VAL A 96 -11.10 -9.81 -11.00
CA VAL A 96 -10.14 -10.87 -11.39
C VAL A 96 -10.57 -12.22 -10.84
N ALA A 97 -11.01 -12.30 -9.58
CA ALA A 97 -11.54 -13.54 -9.01
C ALA A 97 -12.78 -14.05 -9.78
N GLY A 98 -13.70 -13.15 -10.13
CA GLY A 98 -14.87 -13.49 -10.94
C GLY A 98 -14.50 -14.05 -12.32
N ILE A 99 -13.57 -13.40 -13.03
CA ILE A 99 -13.11 -13.87 -14.34
C ILE A 99 -12.36 -15.19 -14.23
N ALA A 100 -11.53 -15.36 -13.19
CA ALA A 100 -10.81 -16.61 -12.93
C ALA A 100 -11.77 -17.77 -12.68
N THR A 101 -12.88 -17.55 -11.97
CA THR A 101 -13.93 -18.58 -11.78
C THR A 101 -14.66 -18.95 -13.07
N ALA A 102 -14.72 -18.04 -14.05
CA ALA A 102 -15.29 -18.30 -15.37
C ALA A 102 -14.33 -19.07 -16.31
N GLY A 103 -13.12 -19.41 -15.85
CA GLY A 103 -12.15 -20.19 -16.62
C GLY A 103 -11.39 -19.40 -17.69
N LEU A 104 -11.53 -18.07 -17.72
CA LEU A 104 -10.80 -17.21 -18.66
C LEU A 104 -9.42 -16.84 -18.08
N ASN A 105 -8.35 -17.18 -18.81
CA ASN A 105 -6.99 -16.79 -18.45
C ASN A 105 -6.73 -15.32 -18.83
N ILE A 106 -6.93 -14.43 -17.86
CA ILE A 106 -6.67 -12.97 -17.96
C ILE A 106 -5.18 -12.60 -17.82
N GLY A 107 -4.27 -13.52 -18.15
CA GLY A 107 -2.83 -13.26 -18.24
C GLY A 107 -2.45 -12.32 -19.40
N PHE A 108 -3.22 -11.26 -19.65
CA PHE A 108 -3.05 -10.32 -20.76
C PHE A 108 -1.60 -9.84 -20.90
N GLY A 109 -0.90 -9.56 -19.80
CA GLY A 109 0.51 -9.15 -19.81
C GLY A 109 1.50 -10.27 -20.11
N ALA A 110 1.25 -11.48 -19.61
CA ALA A 110 2.12 -12.64 -19.84
C ALA A 110 1.98 -13.20 -21.27
N THR A 111 0.78 -13.08 -21.85
CA THR A 111 0.47 -13.63 -23.18
C THR A 111 0.72 -12.64 -24.32
N LEU A 112 0.59 -11.32 -24.11
CA LEU A 112 0.79 -10.32 -25.19
C LEU A 112 2.20 -9.72 -25.25
N LEU A 113 2.90 -9.53 -24.13
CA LEU A 113 4.28 -9.02 -24.11
C LEU A 113 5.15 -9.73 -23.04
N PRO A 114 5.53 -11.00 -23.28
CA PRO A 114 6.41 -11.75 -22.37
C PRO A 114 7.78 -11.07 -22.18
N ALA A 115 8.28 -10.42 -23.24
CA ALA A 115 9.56 -9.72 -23.23
C ALA A 115 9.59 -8.46 -22.35
N LEU A 116 8.43 -7.82 -22.11
CA LEU A 116 8.35 -6.66 -21.21
C LEU A 116 8.02 -7.06 -19.77
N THR A 117 7.18 -8.08 -19.57
CA THR A 117 6.80 -8.53 -18.22
C THR A 117 7.90 -9.30 -17.50
N GLY A 118 8.83 -9.94 -18.23
CA GLY A 118 10.00 -10.62 -17.65
C GLY A 118 11.20 -9.71 -17.37
N ASN A 119 11.20 -8.47 -17.86
CA ASN A 119 12.34 -7.57 -17.72
C ASN A 119 12.27 -6.80 -16.38
N ALA A 120 13.15 -7.15 -15.45
CA ALA A 120 13.24 -6.50 -14.14
C ALA A 120 13.37 -4.97 -14.23
N ILE A 121 14.12 -4.48 -15.24
CA ILE A 121 14.32 -3.05 -15.49
C ILE A 121 13.00 -2.36 -15.85
N PHE A 122 12.13 -3.02 -16.61
CA PHE A 122 10.83 -2.45 -17.00
C PHE A 122 9.90 -2.33 -15.80
N SER A 123 9.84 -3.36 -14.94
CA SER A 123 9.06 -3.32 -13.70
C SER A 123 9.56 -2.22 -12.75
N THR A 124 10.88 -2.07 -12.61
CA THR A 124 11.47 -0.99 -11.80
C THR A 124 11.17 0.39 -12.40
N ALA A 125 11.30 0.57 -13.71
CA ALA A 125 10.99 1.84 -14.37
C ALA A 125 9.50 2.22 -14.22
N MET A 126 8.59 1.26 -14.37
CA MET A 126 7.15 1.48 -14.16
C MET A 126 6.83 1.87 -12.72
N TYR A 127 7.51 1.26 -11.75
CA TYR A 127 7.35 1.61 -10.35
C TYR A 127 7.77 3.06 -10.05
N PHE A 128 8.91 3.50 -10.58
CA PHE A 128 9.34 4.91 -10.47
C PHE A 128 8.43 5.87 -11.22
N LEU A 129 7.94 5.49 -12.41
CA LEU A 129 6.97 6.27 -13.18
C LEU A 129 5.68 6.49 -12.40
N LEU A 130 5.14 5.44 -11.76
CA LEU A 130 3.97 5.56 -10.89
C LEU A 130 4.25 6.48 -9.70
N GLY A 131 5.41 6.35 -9.05
CA GLY A 131 5.82 7.26 -7.97
C GLY A 131 5.89 8.72 -8.42
N LEU A 132 6.47 8.99 -9.60
CA LEU A 132 6.52 10.33 -10.20
C LEU A 132 5.14 10.84 -10.60
N TRP A 133 4.26 9.97 -11.09
CA TRP A 133 2.89 10.32 -11.44
C TRP A 133 2.10 10.72 -10.19
N VAL A 134 2.20 9.94 -9.11
CA VAL A 134 1.57 10.26 -7.81
C VAL A 134 2.09 11.60 -7.26
N TYR A 135 3.41 11.84 -7.35
CA TYR A 135 3.99 13.12 -6.95
C TYR A 135 3.46 14.28 -7.80
N ASN A 136 3.47 14.14 -9.13
CA ASN A 136 2.97 15.19 -10.04
C ASN A 136 1.48 15.46 -9.83
N PHE A 137 0.67 14.43 -9.62
CA PHE A 137 -0.76 14.59 -9.33
C PHE A 137 -0.98 15.33 -8.01
N SER A 138 -0.25 14.94 -6.95
CA SER A 138 -0.32 15.59 -5.63
C SER A 138 0.09 17.06 -5.68
N VAL A 139 1.03 17.42 -6.57
CA VAL A 139 1.50 18.80 -6.75
C VAL A 139 0.58 19.63 -7.66
N LYS A 140 0.02 19.02 -8.72
CA LYS A 140 -0.73 19.70 -9.78
C LYS A 140 -2.23 19.79 -9.51
N SER A 141 -2.79 18.94 -8.65
CA SER A 141 -4.20 18.98 -8.25
C SER A 141 -4.52 20.35 -7.68
N LYS A 142 -5.33 21.17 -8.37
CA LYS A 142 -5.63 22.56 -7.99
C LYS A 142 -6.13 22.66 -6.56
#